data_AF-A0A803MEX2-F1
#
_entry.id   AF-A0A803MEX2-F1
#
_cell.length_a   1.000
_cell.length_b   1.000
_cell.length_c   1.000
_cell.angle_alpha   90.00
_cell.angle_beta   90.00
_cell.angle_gamma   90.00
#
_symmetry.space_group_name_H-M   'P 1'
#
loop_
_entity.id
_entity.type
_entity.pdbx_description
1 polymer ?
#
loop_
_entity_poly.entity_id
_entity_poly.type
_entity_poly.pdbx_seq_one_letter_code
_entity_poly.pdbx_strand_id
1 'polypeptide(L)' 'MGGGMEASKNKFIEEWGSARENLEHNFRWTRRNFALIGIFGIALPVLVYKGIVREFVTLLSLTYLMDFDLLILF' A
#
# COMPACT_ATOMS: atom_id res chain seq x y z
N MET A 1 -23.85 24.07 22.89
CA MET A 1 -22.62 23.33 23.29
C MET A 1 -21.67 24.34 23.90
N GLY A 2 -21.10 24.05 25.08
CA GLY A 2 -20.37 25.03 25.90
C GLY A 2 -19.16 25.62 25.17
N GLY A 3 -19.28 26.89 24.76
CA GLY A 3 -18.24 27.67 24.12
C GLY A 3 -17.42 28.40 25.18
N GLY A 4 -16.13 28.15 25.23
CA GLY A 4 -15.25 28.72 26.26
C GLY A 4 -13.85 28.12 26.32
N MET A 5 -13.59 27.04 25.57
CA MET A 5 -12.27 26.47 25.37
C MET A 5 -11.99 26.30 23.87
N GLU A 6 -12.05 27.39 23.11
CA GLU A 6 -11.58 27.36 21.73
C GLU A 6 -10.06 27.53 21.75
N ALA A 7 -9.32 26.51 21.30
CA ALA A 7 -7.91 26.68 20.97
C ALA A 7 -7.76 27.83 19.96
N SER A 8 -6.64 28.55 20.00
CA SER A 8 -6.39 29.64 19.05
C SER A 8 -6.49 29.11 17.62
N LYS A 9 -7.59 29.46 16.93
CA LYS A 9 -7.87 28.98 15.57
C LYS A 9 -6.85 29.58 14.61
N ASN A 10 -5.99 28.73 14.05
CA ASN A 10 -5.07 29.12 13.00
C ASN A 10 -5.74 28.86 11.64
N LYS A 11 -6.06 29.95 10.93
CA LYS A 11 -6.69 29.91 9.62
C LYS A 11 -6.01 28.91 8.66
N PHE A 12 -4.68 28.88 8.62
CA PHE A 12 -3.94 27.99 7.71
C PHE A 12 -4.08 26.51 8.07
N ILE A 13 -4.22 26.19 9.36
CA ILE A 13 -4.40 24.80 9.83
C ILE A 13 -5.82 24.33 9.53
N GLU A 14 -6.81 25.19 9.80
CA GLU A 14 -8.22 24.89 9.52
C GLU A 14 -8.46 24.71 8.01
N GLU A 15 -7.91 25.61 7.18
CA GLU A 15 -8.02 25.51 5.71
C GLU A 15 -7.30 24.27 5.18
N TRP A 16 -6.13 23.92 5.71
CA TRP A 16 -5.41 22.71 5.31
C TRP A 16 -6.17 21.43 5.71
N GLY A 17 -6.72 21.38 6.92
CA GLY A 17 -7.57 20.28 7.38
C GLY A 17 -8.80 20.12 6.48
N SER A 18 -9.52 21.22 6.26
CA SER A 18 -10.69 21.25 5.39
C SER A 18 -10.37 20.82 3.96
N ALA A 19 -9.23 21.25 3.38
CA ALA A 19 -8.83 20.84 2.05
C ALA A 19 -8.55 19.33 1.95
N ARG A 20 -8.02 18.70 3.00
CA ARG A 20 -7.74 17.25 3.04
C ARG A 20 -9.00 16.43 3.22
N GLU A 21 -9.92 16.89 4.05
CA GLU A 21 -11.22 16.23 4.27
C GLU A 21 -12.11 16.27 3.03
N ASN A 22 -11.89 17.24 2.14
CA ASN A 22 -12.68 17.46 0.93
C ASN A 22 -11.87 17.21 -0.36
N LEU A 23 -10.83 16.38 -0.28
CA LEU A 23 -9.93 16.09 -1.41
C LEU A 23 -10.67 15.47 -2.60
N GLU A 24 -11.70 14.68 -2.33
CA GLU A 24 -12.53 13.99 -3.32
C GLU A 24 -13.28 14.96 -4.24
N HIS A 25 -13.70 16.12 -3.72
CA HIS A 25 -14.38 17.15 -4.52
C HIS A 25 -13.43 17.82 -5.52
N ASN A 26 -12.14 17.83 -5.21
CA ASN A 26 -11.09 18.42 -6.04
C ASN A 26 -10.41 17.39 -6.95
N PHE A 27 -10.72 16.10 -6.79
CA PHE A 27 -10.10 15.05 -7.57
C PHE A 27 -10.51 15.14 -9.05
N ARG A 28 -9.54 14.94 -9.94
CA ARG A 28 -9.76 14.93 -11.40
C ARG A 28 -9.09 13.75 -12.05
N TRP A 29 -9.77 13.16 -13.01
CA TRP A 29 -9.24 12.11 -13.87
C TRP A 29 -8.29 12.68 -14.91
N THR A 30 -7.02 12.84 -14.50
CA THR A 30 -5.93 13.27 -15.38
C THR A 30 -5.08 12.08 -15.79
N ARG A 31 -4.31 12.20 -16.89
CA ARG A 31 -3.37 11.15 -17.31
C ARG A 31 -2.39 10.78 -16.18
N ARG A 32 -1.94 11.77 -15.42
CA ARG A 32 -1.06 11.56 -14.25
C ARG A 32 -1.77 10.75 -13.15
N ASN A 33 -3.01 11.11 -12.80
CA ASN A 33 -3.75 10.41 -11.75
C ASN A 33 -4.10 8.98 -12.17
N PHE A 34 -4.43 8.75 -13.44
CA PHE A 34 -4.60 7.41 -13.98
C PHE A 34 -3.31 6.58 -13.89
N ALA A 35 -2.16 7.16 -14.25
CA ALA A 35 -0.88 6.48 -14.13
C ALA A 35 -0.56 6.11 -12.66
N LEU A 36 -0.80 7.03 -11.72
CA LEU A 36 -0.60 6.78 -10.29
C LEU A 36 -1.49 5.65 -9.77
N ILE A 37 -2.78 5.65 -10.14
CA ILE A 37 -3.72 4.58 -9.77
C ILE A 37 -3.28 3.25 -10.39
N GLY A 38 -2.85 3.24 -11.65
CA GLY A 38 -2.37 2.02 -12.30
C GLY A 38 -1.11 1.45 -11.63
N ILE A 39 -0.14 2.29 -11.29
CA ILE A 39 1.10 1.87 -10.66
C ILE A 39 0.84 1.39 -9.22
N PHE A 40 0.26 2.25 -8.39
CA PHE A 40 0.14 1.97 -6.96
C PHE A 40 -1.09 1.13 -6.60
N GLY A 41 -2.17 1.24 -7.36
CA GLY A 41 -3.40 0.47 -7.14
C GLY A 41 -3.38 -0.92 -7.76
N ILE A 42 -2.57 -1.17 -8.80
CA ILE A 42 -2.58 -2.45 -9.54
C ILE A 42 -1.18 -3.05 -9.65
N ALA A 43 -0.26 -2.35 -10.33
CA ALA A 43 1.02 -2.94 -10.69
C ALA A 43 1.84 -3.37 -9.46
N LEU A 44 1.96 -2.48 -8.47
CA LEU A 44 2.78 -2.72 -7.28
C LEU A 44 2.21 -3.88 -6.43
N PRO A 45 0.92 -3.92 -6.05
CA PRO A 45 0.35 -5.07 -5.34
C PRO A 45 0.52 -6.40 -6.07
N VAL A 46 0.33 -6.42 -7.39
CA VAL A 46 0.47 -7.65 -8.19
C VAL A 46 1.91 -8.13 -8.24
N LEU A 47 2.87 -7.22 -8.43
CA LEU A 47 4.30 -7.56 -8.47
C LEU A 47 4.77 -8.08 -7.11
N VAL A 48 4.35 -7.44 -6.02
CA VAL A 48 4.68 -7.88 -4.65
C VAL A 48 4.10 -9.28 -4.40
N TYR A 49 2.82 -9.50 -4.70
CA TYR A 49 2.19 -10.81 -4.53
C TYR A 49 2.92 -11.90 -5.33
N LYS A 50 3.18 -11.65 -6.62
CA LYS A 50 3.90 -12.60 -7.48
C LYS A 50 5.33 -12.87 -6.98
N GLY A 51 6.02 -11.84 -6.49
CA GLY A 51 7.36 -11.96 -5.91
C GLY A 51 7.37 -12.89 -4.71
N ILE A 52 6.48 -12.63 -3.74
CA ILE A 52 6.35 -13.44 -2.51
C ILE A 52 5.97 -14.88 -2.84
N VAL A 53 4.96 -15.09 -3.69
CA VAL A 53 4.51 -16.45 -4.06
C VAL A 53 5.63 -17.23 -4.75
N ARG A 54 6.35 -16.59 -5.68
CA ARG A 54 7.47 -17.24 -6.35
C ARG A 54 8.58 -17.60 -5.36
N GLU A 55 8.93 -16.69 -4.46
CA GLU A 55 9.91 -16.95 -3.41
C GLU A 55 9.48 -18.12 -2.53
N PHE A 56 8.23 -18.11 -2.05
CA PHE A 56 7.68 -19.16 -1.20
C PHE A 56 7.68 -20.54 -1.87
N VAL A 57 7.26 -20.63 -3.14
CA VAL A 57 7.27 -21.90 -3.90
C VAL A 57 8.70 -22.38 -4.15
N THR A 58 9.62 -21.47 -4.46
CA THR A 58 11.03 -21.82 -4.68
C THR A 58 11.67 -22.34 -3.40
N LEU A 59 11.43 -21.68 -2.25
CA LEU A 59 11.92 -22.12 -0.95
C LEU A 59 11.35 -23.48 -0.56
N LEU A 60 10.05 -23.72 -0.74
CA LEU A 60 9.43 -25.01 -0.45
C LEU A 60 10.04 -26.14 -1.30
N SER A 61 10.30 -25.88 -2.59
CA SER A 61 10.90 -26.86 -3.49
C SER A 61 12.35 -27.22 -3.14
N LEU A 62 13.16 -26.23 -2.74
CA LEU A 62 14.55 -26.45 -2.32
C LEU A 62 14.62 -27.21 -1.00
N THR A 63 13.76 -26.88 -0.03
CA THR A 63 13.69 -27.64 1.23
C THR A 63 13.29 -29.10 0.97
N TYR A 64 12.25 -29.34 0.15
CA TYR A 64 11.85 -30.71 -0.20
C TYR A 64 12.93 -31.50 -0.95
N LEU A 65 13.69 -30.86 -1.83
CA LEU A 65 14.79 -31.51 -2.55
C LEU A 65 15.96 -31.84 -1.61
N MET A 66 16.34 -30.91 -0.73
CA MET A 66 17.39 -31.14 0.28
C MET A 66 17.00 -32.25 1.26
N ASP A 67 15.74 -32.30 1.69
CA ASP A 67 15.21 -33.37 2.56
C ASP A 67 15.16 -34.72 1.83
N PHE A 68 14.79 -34.74 0.54
CA PHE A 68 14.77 -35.96 -0.26
C PHE A 68 16.19 -36.50 -0.49
N ASP A 69 17.16 -35.67 -0.87
CA ASP A 69 18.56 -36.06 -1.07
C ASP A 69 19.20 -36.61 0.21
N LEU A 70 18.87 -36.04 1.38
CA LEU A 70 19.24 -36.60 2.67
C LEU A 70 18.63 -38.00 2.87
N LEU A 71 17.36 -38.20 2.53
CA LEU A 71 16.64 -39.46 2.73
C LEU A 71 17.19 -40.63 1.89
N ILE A 72 17.80 -40.36 0.73
CA ILE A 72 18.41 -41.39 -0.15
C ILE A 72 19.85 -41.76 0.25
N LEU A 73 20.45 -41.05 1.20
CA LEU A 73 21.80 -41.27 1.70
C LEU A 73 21.86 -42.19 2.93
N PHE A 74 20.72 -42.72 3.40
CA PHE A 74 20.60 -43.69 4.50
C PHE A 74 19.96 -44.99 4.02
#